data_AF-A0A1M5TP25-F1
#
_entry.id   AF-A0A1M5TP25-F1
#
_cell.length_a   1.000
_cell.length_b   1.000
_cell.length_c   1.000
_cell.angle_alpha   90.00
_cell.angle_beta   90.00
_cell.angle_gamma   90.00
#
_symmetry.space_group_name_H-M   'P 1'
#
loop_
_entity.id
_entity.type
_entity.pdbx_description
1 polymer ?
#
loop_
_entity_poly.entity_id
_entity_poly.type
_entity_poly.pdbx_seq_one_letter_code
_entity_poly.pdbx_strand_id
1 'polypeptide(L)'
;MPVSIRGEENGNSVRIIVSLDQATTGDFSVQVAPEMVLNNASFSQELLLVPGDTEEGTAAETDDNLFTAAVQINIAGAVGANTDIYAYEFTTSGAGSIQVSSLFALTESFDASSDEVSDLITFNFGGGNGTPAATPGPDILMGTDGPELILGLDGNDTFEASAGNDTLEGGSGDDTAAYTGPQNNYTVTISPSDTTIQDRREDGDGIDALRDVETLTFEGEAAASPLDLTKFGGAGGLEFTDFLALIELYIAYYDRAPDALGLNFWATVYNRGLFGEEGGLSLDEIAADFAGQPETQAAFPSDVSNEQFALTVYANVLGRAPDTAGLTFWTGQLDSGNVSRDVFILEVLKGAKATPPVDATQDFIDQQLADQAYLEEKTEVGAYYSVFYGLSNLDAADNVMETYGDASTMNFAGAASAASGAFTEAVEGDNPEFLMPVLAVLPDNYFDAFIAL
;
A
#
# COMPACT_ATOMS: atom_id res chain seq x y z
N MET A 1 -1.92 45.76 21.26
CA MET A 1 -2.79 45.68 22.47
C MET A 1 -2.70 44.25 22.98
N PRO A 2 -2.75 43.99 24.30
CA PRO A 2 -2.41 42.66 24.80
C PRO A 2 -3.49 41.65 24.41
N VAL A 3 -3.07 40.59 23.72
CA VAL A 3 -3.83 39.35 23.62
C VAL A 3 -3.81 38.71 25.00
N SER A 4 -4.98 38.39 25.57
CA SER A 4 -5.07 37.66 26.83
C SER A 4 -5.36 36.20 26.53
N ILE A 5 -4.36 35.34 26.74
CA ILE A 5 -4.50 33.88 26.67
C ILE A 5 -4.77 33.39 28.09
N ARG A 6 -5.84 32.61 28.30
CA ARG A 6 -6.10 31.91 29.56
C ARG A 6 -6.15 30.41 29.29
N GLY A 7 -5.34 29.65 30.02
CA GLY A 7 -5.42 28.19 30.04
C GLY A 7 -6.38 27.74 31.14
N GLU A 8 -7.23 26.76 30.83
CA GLU A 8 -7.88 25.91 31.84
C GLU A 8 -7.48 24.45 31.55
N GLU A 9 -7.17 23.74 32.63
CA GLU A 9 -6.41 22.50 32.68
C GLU A 9 -7.34 21.29 32.66
N ASN A 10 -7.05 20.22 31.87
CA ASN A 10 -7.75 18.92 31.93
C ASN A 10 -7.06 17.77 31.09
N GLY A 11 -6.07 17.05 31.63
CA GLY A 11 -5.54 15.77 31.08
C GLY A 11 -4.30 15.87 30.18
N ASN A 12 -3.93 14.78 29.48
CA ASN A 12 -2.75 14.62 28.57
C ASN A 12 -2.76 15.53 27.33
N SER A 13 -3.58 16.58 27.29
CA SER A 13 -3.79 17.43 26.13
C SER A 13 -3.72 18.89 26.53
N VAL A 14 -2.93 19.68 25.79
CA VAL A 14 -2.83 21.13 25.96
C VAL A 14 -3.87 21.81 25.08
N ARG A 15 -4.75 22.62 25.66
CA ARG A 15 -5.75 23.42 24.92
C ARG A 15 -5.31 24.87 24.84
N ILE A 16 -4.98 25.35 23.64
CA ILE A 16 -4.65 26.76 23.39
C ILE A 16 -5.89 27.45 22.82
N ILE A 17 -6.47 28.39 23.57
CA ILE A 17 -7.63 29.18 23.13
C ILE A 17 -7.13 30.58 22.73
N VAL A 18 -7.22 30.90 21.44
CA VAL A 18 -6.94 32.24 20.91
C VAL A 18 -8.27 32.95 20.68
N SER A 19 -8.56 33.96 21.50
CA SER A 19 -9.76 34.79 21.33
C SER A 19 -9.36 36.15 20.75
N LEU A 20 -9.92 36.52 19.60
CA LEU A 20 -9.78 37.84 19.02
C LEU A 20 -10.82 38.78 19.65
N ASP A 21 -10.37 39.89 20.26
CA ASP A 21 -11.26 40.97 20.67
C ASP A 21 -11.55 41.85 19.45
N GLN A 22 -12.78 41.78 18.95
CA GLN A 22 -13.40 42.90 18.26
C GLN A 22 -14.59 43.34 19.09
N ALA A 23 -14.36 44.41 19.87
CA ALA A 23 -15.33 45.30 20.48
C ALA A 23 -16.72 44.68 20.74
N THR A 24 -16.94 44.20 21.95
CA THR A 24 -18.30 43.90 22.41
C THR A 24 -19.20 45.13 22.31
N THR A 25 -20.48 44.90 21.99
CA THR A 25 -21.47 45.05 23.06
C THR A 25 -22.36 43.81 23.09
N GLY A 26 -22.09 42.93 24.06
CA GLY A 26 -22.89 41.75 24.38
C GLY A 26 -22.08 40.70 25.14
N ASP A 27 -22.36 40.52 26.43
CA ASP A 27 -21.77 39.44 27.23
C ASP A 27 -22.25 38.08 26.73
N PHE A 28 -21.33 37.19 26.38
CA PHE A 28 -21.61 35.78 26.15
C PHE A 28 -20.67 34.92 26.99
N SER A 29 -21.25 34.06 27.83
CA SER A 29 -20.53 33.00 28.54
C SER A 29 -20.64 31.71 27.74
N VAL A 30 -19.51 31.14 27.34
CA VAL A 30 -19.45 29.74 26.89
C VAL A 30 -19.11 28.90 28.11
N GLN A 31 -20.06 28.06 28.54
CA GLN A 31 -19.87 27.08 29.60
C GLN A 31 -19.52 25.73 28.97
N VAL A 32 -18.36 25.17 29.31
CA VAL A 32 -18.03 23.75 29.11
C VAL A 32 -17.44 23.23 30.41
N ALA A 33 -17.89 22.08 30.90
CA ALA A 33 -17.47 21.42 32.14
C ALA A 33 -17.05 19.95 31.87
N PRO A 34 -16.46 19.20 32.82
CA PRO A 34 -15.08 19.26 33.35
C PRO A 34 -14.25 17.95 33.15
N GLU A 35 -12.93 17.96 33.46
CA GLU A 35 -11.96 16.87 33.86
C GLU A 35 -10.68 16.69 32.99
N MET A 36 -9.38 16.61 33.41
CA MET A 36 -8.64 16.81 34.71
C MET A 36 -7.06 16.91 34.55
N VAL A 37 -6.39 18.02 34.95
CA VAL A 37 -5.04 18.29 35.59
C VAL A 37 -3.67 17.58 35.24
N LEU A 38 -2.56 18.34 34.92
CA LEU A 38 -1.12 18.10 35.27
C LEU A 38 -0.14 19.33 35.12
N ASN A 39 0.94 19.34 35.95
CA ASN A 39 1.74 20.48 36.44
C ASN A 39 3.05 20.85 35.69
N ASN A 40 3.43 22.15 35.77
CA ASN A 40 4.80 22.71 35.68
C ASN A 40 5.49 22.92 34.31
N ALA A 41 4.80 23.44 33.29
CA ALA A 41 5.47 24.06 32.13
C ALA A 41 5.12 25.56 32.05
N SER A 42 6.15 26.41 31.94
CA SER A 42 6.00 27.86 31.73
C SER A 42 6.33 28.21 30.28
N PHE A 43 5.41 28.86 29.59
CA PHE A 43 5.56 29.32 28.21
C PHE A 43 5.96 30.80 28.15
N SER A 44 6.81 31.18 27.19
CA SER A 44 6.99 32.58 26.76
C SER A 44 7.09 32.67 25.25
N GLN A 45 6.37 33.62 24.63
CA GLN A 45 6.38 33.81 23.17
C GLN A 45 6.69 35.26 22.80
N GLU A 46 7.45 35.44 21.72
CA GLU A 46 7.65 36.69 20.99
C GLU A 46 7.22 36.45 19.53
N LEU A 47 6.24 37.20 19.03
CA LEU A 47 5.73 37.10 17.65
C LEU A 47 6.46 38.14 16.78
N LEU A 48 7.27 37.70 15.82
CA LEU A 48 7.92 38.58 14.85
C LEU A 48 7.18 38.51 13.50
N LEU A 49 6.48 39.58 13.14
CA LEU A 49 5.89 39.75 11.81
C LEU A 49 6.95 40.39 10.90
N VAL A 50 7.42 39.67 9.88
CA VAL A 50 8.33 40.23 8.86
C VAL A 50 7.53 40.41 7.56
N PRO A 51 7.38 41.64 7.03
CA PRO A 51 6.83 41.85 5.69
C PRO A 51 7.80 41.30 4.64
N GLY A 52 7.29 40.61 3.61
CA GLY A 52 8.08 40.24 2.45
C GLY A 52 8.53 41.50 1.68
N ASP A 53 9.82 41.65 1.41
CA ASP A 53 10.35 42.75 0.61
C ASP A 53 9.89 42.60 -0.85
N THR A 54 9.08 43.54 -1.34
CA THR A 54 8.79 43.71 -2.77
C THR A 54 9.97 44.42 -3.43
N GLU A 55 10.66 43.80 -4.39
CA GLU A 55 11.58 44.55 -5.27
C GLU A 55 10.80 45.58 -6.10
N GLU A 56 11.22 46.84 -6.03
CA GLU A 56 10.61 47.99 -6.73
C GLU A 56 10.70 47.85 -8.27
N GLY A 57 9.56 47.85 -8.98
CA GLY A 57 9.61 47.80 -10.45
C GLY A 57 8.29 47.86 -11.24
N THR A 58 7.43 48.85 -10.98
CA THR A 58 6.34 49.35 -11.86
C THR A 58 5.08 48.48 -12.12
N ALA A 59 3.99 48.91 -11.49
CA ALA A 59 2.59 48.95 -11.91
C ALA A 59 1.74 47.64 -11.98
N ALA A 60 1.09 47.39 -10.85
CA ALA A 60 -0.31 46.97 -10.66
C ALA A 60 -0.68 45.51 -10.99
N GLU A 61 -0.53 44.63 -10.00
CA GLU A 61 -1.65 43.95 -9.32
C GLU A 61 -1.34 43.93 -7.80
N THR A 62 -2.34 44.16 -6.97
CA THR A 62 -2.21 44.18 -5.50
C THR A 62 -2.19 42.76 -4.95
N ASP A 63 -1.02 42.13 -4.96
CA ASP A 63 -0.72 40.89 -4.20
C ASP A 63 -0.08 41.26 -2.85
N ASP A 64 -0.85 41.97 -2.01
CA ASP A 64 -0.49 42.20 -0.61
C ASP A 64 -1.35 41.24 0.23
N ASN A 65 -0.88 40.03 0.55
CA ASN A 65 -1.33 39.24 1.71
C ASN A 65 -0.56 37.91 1.94
N LEU A 66 0.75 37.87 1.69
CA LEU A 66 1.58 36.77 2.21
C LEU A 66 1.87 37.03 3.70
N PHE A 67 1.23 36.29 4.60
CA PHE A 67 1.58 36.30 6.02
C PHE A 67 2.23 34.97 6.39
N THR A 68 3.54 34.98 6.60
CA THR A 68 4.23 33.86 7.25
C THR A 68 4.14 34.04 8.76
N ALA A 69 3.38 33.18 9.44
CA ALA A 69 3.38 33.11 10.90
C ALA A 69 4.31 31.97 11.34
N ALA A 70 5.53 32.30 11.76
CA ALA A 70 6.39 31.35 12.44
C ALA A 70 5.98 31.25 13.91
N VAL A 71 5.47 30.10 14.33
CA VAL A 71 5.16 29.83 15.74
C VAL A 71 6.31 29.02 16.32
N GLN A 72 7.19 29.67 17.07
CA GLN A 72 8.21 28.96 17.84
C GLN A 72 7.60 28.41 19.14
N ILE A 73 7.50 27.09 19.23
CA ILE A 73 7.01 26.38 20.42
C ILE A 73 8.22 25.91 21.22
N ASN A 74 8.53 26.60 22.32
CA ASN A 74 9.57 26.16 23.25
C ASN A 74 8.94 25.30 24.35
N ILE A 75 9.22 24.00 24.35
CA ILE A 75 8.77 23.08 25.40
C ILE A 75 9.91 22.92 26.41
N ALA A 76 9.75 23.51 27.60
CA ALA A 76 10.71 23.37 28.69
C ALA A 76 10.29 22.19 29.60
N GLY A 77 10.97 21.05 29.47
CA GLY A 77 10.80 19.88 30.35
C GLY A 77 10.70 18.54 29.59
N ALA A 78 10.88 17.43 30.31
CA ALA A 78 10.78 16.09 29.74
C ALA A 78 9.34 15.79 29.29
N VAL A 79 9.16 15.63 27.97
CA VAL A 79 7.94 15.14 27.34
C VAL A 79 8.00 13.62 27.32
N GLY A 80 6.93 12.93 27.72
CA GLY A 80 6.90 11.46 27.66
C GLY A 80 6.96 10.96 26.22
N ALA A 81 7.56 9.79 25.97
CA ALA A 81 7.50 9.14 24.66
C ALA A 81 6.02 9.02 24.21
N ASN A 82 5.75 9.31 22.94
CA ASN A 82 4.41 9.34 22.32
C ASN A 82 3.49 10.44 22.87
N THR A 83 3.96 11.67 22.95
CA THR A 83 3.09 12.82 23.27
C THR A 83 2.67 13.54 22.00
N ASP A 84 1.39 13.44 21.65
CA ASP A 84 0.81 14.13 20.50
C ASP A 84 0.62 15.63 20.80
N ILE A 85 1.04 16.49 19.89
CA ILE A 85 0.84 17.94 19.97
C ILE A 85 -0.26 18.33 18.99
N TYR A 86 -1.29 19.01 19.49
CA TYR A 86 -2.42 19.49 18.69
C TYR A 86 -2.37 21.02 18.54
N ALA A 87 -2.53 21.51 17.31
CA ALA A 87 -2.73 22.93 17.01
C ALA A 87 -4.11 23.13 16.35
N TYR A 88 -4.73 24.29 16.59
CA TYR A 88 -6.03 24.64 16.02
C TYR A 88 -5.89 25.84 15.08
N GLU A 89 -6.50 25.74 13.91
CA GLU A 89 -6.71 26.87 13.01
C GLU A 89 -8.00 27.63 13.41
N PHE A 90 -7.95 28.96 13.34
CA PHE A 90 -9.12 29.81 13.50
C PHE A 90 -9.28 30.68 12.25
N THR A 91 -10.33 30.44 11.48
CA THR A 91 -10.72 31.33 10.38
C THR A 91 -11.79 32.30 10.85
N THR A 92 -11.62 33.58 10.52
CA THR A 92 -12.68 34.57 10.69
C THR A 92 -13.41 34.71 9.36
N SER A 93 -14.64 34.20 9.27
CA SER A 93 -15.55 34.63 8.20
C SER A 93 -16.16 35.98 8.59
N GLY A 94 -16.28 36.87 7.61
CA GLY A 94 -16.69 38.25 7.82
C GLY A 94 -17.87 38.42 8.79
N ALA A 95 -17.71 39.37 9.71
CA ALA A 95 -18.70 39.83 10.69
C ALA A 95 -19.30 38.74 11.61
N GLY A 96 -18.47 38.18 12.49
CA GLY A 96 -18.90 37.88 13.86
C GLY A 96 -19.08 36.41 14.27
N SER A 97 -18.58 35.44 13.49
CA SER A 97 -18.47 34.05 13.96
C SER A 97 -17.05 33.53 13.77
N ILE A 98 -16.49 32.93 14.83
CA ILE A 98 -15.27 32.12 14.79
C ILE A 98 -15.74 30.68 14.59
N GLN A 99 -15.30 30.05 13.50
CA GLN A 99 -15.47 28.60 13.27
C GLN A 99 -14.13 27.93 13.59
N VAL A 100 -14.17 26.77 14.24
CA VAL A 100 -12.99 25.91 14.41
C VAL A 100 -12.92 25.05 13.15
N SER A 101 -11.93 25.28 12.29
CA SER A 101 -11.88 24.67 10.95
C SER A 101 -11.19 23.31 10.89
N SER A 102 -10.31 22.96 11.84
CA SER A 102 -9.68 21.63 11.88
C SER A 102 -9.03 21.30 13.22
N LEU A 103 -8.89 20.00 13.49
CA LEU A 103 -8.05 19.42 14.55
C LEU A 103 -6.81 18.83 13.87
N PHE A 104 -5.63 19.37 14.14
CA PHE A 104 -4.37 18.82 13.63
C PHE A 104 -3.77 17.89 14.68
N ALA A 105 -3.51 16.62 14.36
CA ALA A 105 -2.67 15.73 15.15
C ALA A 105 -1.29 15.65 14.50
N LEU A 106 -0.23 16.08 15.18
CA LEU A 106 1.14 15.81 14.74
C LEU A 106 1.53 14.40 15.20
N THR A 107 1.71 13.46 14.28
CA THR A 107 2.33 12.16 14.60
C THR A 107 3.81 12.21 14.21
N GLU A 108 4.63 12.93 14.97
CA GLU A 108 6.09 12.77 14.91
C GLU A 108 6.58 12.11 16.20
N SER A 109 7.38 11.04 16.06
CA SER A 109 8.04 10.42 17.21
C SER A 109 9.20 11.30 17.66
N PHE A 110 9.05 11.91 18.84
CA PHE A 110 10.08 12.75 19.43
C PHE A 110 11.13 11.91 20.16
N ASP A 111 12.40 11.92 19.72
CA ASP A 111 13.50 11.32 20.49
C ASP A 111 13.95 12.30 21.61
N ALA A 112 13.38 12.12 22.80
CA ALA A 112 13.63 12.93 23.98
C ALA A 112 15.00 12.67 24.65
N SER A 113 16.07 12.50 23.87
CA SER A 113 17.42 12.25 24.41
C SER A 113 18.27 13.51 24.64
N SER A 114 17.75 14.73 24.38
CA SER A 114 18.44 15.97 24.73
C SER A 114 17.51 17.04 25.32
N ASP A 115 17.99 17.69 26.40
CA ASP A 115 17.23 18.52 27.36
C ASP A 115 16.69 19.86 26.83
N GLU A 116 16.87 20.20 25.55
CA GLU A 116 16.20 21.33 24.91
C GLU A 116 15.95 20.99 23.44
N VAL A 117 14.69 20.95 23.04
CA VAL A 117 14.33 20.85 21.63
C VAL A 117 13.81 22.21 21.19
N SER A 118 14.56 22.82 20.27
CA SER A 118 14.15 23.98 19.51
C SER A 118 14.05 23.52 18.06
N ASP A 119 12.85 23.16 17.63
CA ASP A 119 12.58 22.86 16.22
C ASP A 119 11.69 23.95 15.59
N LEU A 120 11.88 24.17 14.29
CA LEU A 120 11.16 25.16 13.51
C LEU A 120 10.05 24.47 12.71
N ILE A 121 8.85 24.40 13.28
CA ILE A 121 7.67 23.93 12.56
C ILE A 121 7.20 25.05 11.62
N THR A 122 7.27 24.80 10.32
CA THR A 122 6.78 25.72 9.28
C THR A 122 5.37 25.31 8.87
N PHE A 123 4.37 26.14 9.16
CA PHE A 123 3.00 25.96 8.67
C PHE A 123 2.83 26.73 7.36
N ASN A 124 2.69 26.02 6.24
CA ASN A 124 2.30 26.64 4.98
C ASN A 124 0.78 26.71 4.91
N PHE A 125 0.22 27.87 5.24
CA PHE A 125 -1.17 28.17 4.91
C PHE A 125 -1.20 28.59 3.44
N GLY A 126 -1.57 27.67 2.55
CA GLY A 126 -1.83 27.92 1.13
C GLY A 126 -3.06 28.82 0.95
N GLY A 127 -2.95 30.08 1.37
CA GLY A 127 -3.96 31.11 1.17
C GLY A 127 -3.93 31.68 -0.24
N GLY A 128 -3.94 30.81 -1.26
CA GLY A 128 -4.32 31.14 -2.62
C GLY A 128 -5.80 30.84 -2.80
N ASN A 129 -6.54 31.75 -3.41
CA ASN A 129 -7.98 31.69 -3.60
C ASN A 129 -8.43 30.36 -4.29
N GLY A 130 -8.88 29.33 -3.56
CA GLY A 130 -9.43 28.14 -4.23
C GLY A 130 -9.82 26.88 -3.45
N THR A 131 -9.14 26.48 -2.37
CA THR A 131 -9.37 25.14 -1.80
C THR A 131 -10.49 25.15 -0.75
N PRO A 132 -11.57 24.35 -0.92
CA PRO A 132 -12.56 24.16 0.14
C PRO A 132 -11.88 23.51 1.36
N ALA A 133 -12.13 24.03 2.56
CA ALA A 133 -11.79 23.28 3.76
C ALA A 133 -12.67 22.03 3.81
N ALA A 134 -12.04 20.87 4.04
CA ALA A 134 -12.75 19.60 4.20
C ALA A 134 -13.80 19.68 5.31
N THR A 135 -14.88 18.92 5.14
CA THR A 135 -16.05 18.88 5.99
C THR A 135 -16.38 17.43 6.36
N PRO A 136 -17.27 17.17 7.33
CA PRO A 136 -17.74 15.81 7.61
C PRO A 136 -18.69 15.22 6.53
N GLY A 137 -18.63 15.70 5.29
CA GLY A 137 -19.44 15.21 4.18
C GLY A 137 -18.63 15.22 2.89
N PRO A 138 -19.16 14.64 1.80
CA PRO A 138 -18.41 14.45 0.55
C PRO A 138 -17.84 15.75 -0.02
N ASP A 139 -16.52 15.81 -0.14
CA ASP A 139 -15.77 16.96 -0.64
C ASP A 139 -14.95 16.64 -1.89
N ILE A 140 -14.58 17.71 -2.61
CA ILE A 140 -13.56 17.66 -3.66
C ILE A 140 -12.40 18.52 -3.16
N LEU A 141 -11.28 17.88 -2.86
CA LEU A 141 -10.11 18.46 -2.24
C LEU A 141 -9.02 18.58 -3.29
N MET A 142 -8.74 19.81 -3.72
CA MET A 142 -7.71 20.12 -4.70
C MET A 142 -6.43 20.55 -3.97
N GLY A 143 -5.30 19.96 -4.34
CA GLY A 143 -3.96 20.37 -3.90
C GLY A 143 -3.31 21.36 -4.86
N THR A 144 -2.00 21.55 -4.69
CA THR A 144 -1.12 22.40 -5.51
C THR A 144 0.05 21.56 -6.04
N ASP A 145 0.99 22.17 -6.77
CA ASP A 145 2.18 21.45 -7.28
C ASP A 145 3.27 21.21 -6.20
N GLY A 146 2.96 21.45 -4.92
CA GLY A 146 3.89 21.33 -3.80
C GLY A 146 3.50 20.21 -2.85
N PRO A 147 4.43 19.66 -2.05
CA PRO A 147 4.11 18.58 -1.12
C PRO A 147 3.18 19.06 0.00
N GLU A 148 2.06 18.36 0.18
CA GLU A 148 0.95 18.71 1.07
C GLU A 148 0.46 17.53 1.92
N LEU A 149 -0.22 17.87 3.02
CA LEU A 149 -1.06 16.95 3.78
C LEU A 149 -2.51 17.36 3.52
N ILE A 150 -3.29 16.48 2.90
CA ILE A 150 -4.69 16.71 2.55
C ILE A 150 -5.55 15.74 3.35
N LEU A 151 -6.50 16.28 4.13
CA LEU A 151 -7.36 15.53 5.05
C LEU A 151 -8.81 15.55 4.55
N GLY A 152 -9.42 14.39 4.33
CA GLY A 152 -10.83 14.20 3.95
C GLY A 152 -11.81 14.35 5.12
N LEU A 153 -11.45 13.77 6.27
CA LEU A 153 -12.27 13.69 7.49
C LEU A 153 -13.33 12.58 7.42
N ASP A 154 -14.62 12.92 7.53
CA ASP A 154 -15.71 11.97 7.35
C ASP A 154 -16.36 12.32 6.00
N GLY A 155 -16.77 11.35 5.21
CA GLY A 155 -17.33 11.64 3.89
C GLY A 155 -16.81 10.68 2.84
N ASN A 156 -17.34 10.79 1.63
CA ASN A 156 -16.77 10.11 0.48
C ASN A 156 -16.08 11.18 -0.36
N ASP A 157 -14.79 11.36 -0.14
CA ASP A 157 -14.04 12.50 -0.63
C ASP A 157 -13.31 12.17 -1.94
N THR A 158 -13.03 13.21 -2.72
CA THR A 158 -12.22 13.10 -3.94
C THR A 158 -11.01 14.00 -3.83
N PHE A 159 -9.82 13.42 -3.84
CA PHE A 159 -8.54 14.11 -3.81
C PHE A 159 -8.02 14.34 -5.24
N GLU A 160 -7.78 15.60 -5.59
CA GLU A 160 -7.11 16.06 -6.81
C GLU A 160 -5.82 16.79 -6.38
N ALA A 161 -4.84 16.02 -5.86
CA ALA A 161 -3.66 16.56 -5.19
C ALA A 161 -2.73 17.34 -6.14
N SER A 162 -2.76 17.02 -7.44
CA SER A 162 -1.87 17.55 -8.49
C SER A 162 -0.45 17.00 -8.36
N ALA A 163 0.57 17.79 -8.71
CA ALA A 163 1.96 17.36 -8.60
C ALA A 163 2.48 17.56 -7.17
N GLY A 164 3.37 16.70 -6.70
CA GLY A 164 3.89 16.85 -5.35
C GLY A 164 4.27 15.51 -4.77
N ASN A 165 4.71 15.50 -3.53
CA ASN A 165 4.74 14.25 -2.78
C ASN A 165 3.80 14.45 -1.60
N ASP A 166 2.56 14.02 -1.78
CA ASP A 166 1.47 14.35 -0.88
C ASP A 166 1.20 13.23 0.10
N THR A 167 0.56 13.58 1.21
CA THR A 167 -0.06 12.63 2.12
C THR A 167 -1.56 12.86 2.06
N LEU A 168 -2.30 11.87 1.58
CA LEU A 168 -3.75 11.89 1.47
C LEU A 168 -4.33 11.00 2.57
N GLU A 169 -5.10 11.60 3.47
CA GLU A 169 -5.82 10.89 4.54
C GLU A 169 -7.32 11.03 4.30
N GLY A 170 -7.97 10.00 3.76
CA GLY A 170 -9.41 10.00 3.48
C GLY A 170 -10.24 10.10 4.75
N GLY A 171 -9.98 9.17 5.67
CA GLY A 171 -10.67 9.09 6.95
C GLY A 171 -11.84 8.12 6.87
N SER A 172 -13.04 8.54 7.23
CA SER A 172 -14.20 7.64 7.23
C SER A 172 -15.06 7.82 5.98
N GLY A 173 -15.13 6.78 5.15
CA GLY A 173 -16.08 6.68 4.04
C GLY A 173 -15.48 5.88 2.89
N ASP A 174 -15.94 6.15 1.66
CA ASP A 174 -15.29 5.61 0.46
C ASP A 174 -14.61 6.77 -0.28
N ASP A 175 -13.30 6.86 -0.13
CA ASP A 175 -12.49 7.98 -0.61
C ASP A 175 -11.78 7.64 -1.92
N THR A 176 -11.63 8.66 -2.77
CA THR A 176 -11.06 8.51 -4.12
C THR A 176 -9.90 9.46 -4.34
N ALA A 177 -8.73 8.95 -4.72
CA ALA A 177 -7.63 9.76 -5.23
C ALA A 177 -7.62 9.76 -6.77
N ALA A 178 -7.57 10.94 -7.38
CA ALA A 178 -7.60 11.15 -8.82
C ALA A 178 -6.23 11.60 -9.34
N TYR A 179 -5.74 10.84 -10.32
CA TYR A 179 -4.42 11.02 -10.94
C TYR A 179 -4.55 11.42 -12.40
N THR A 180 -3.67 12.31 -12.86
CA THR A 180 -3.76 12.98 -14.17
C THR A 180 -3.20 12.16 -15.33
N GLY A 181 -2.56 11.03 -15.03
CA GLY A 181 -1.89 10.17 -16.00
C GLY A 181 -2.60 8.84 -16.24
N PRO A 182 -2.26 8.16 -17.35
CA PRO A 182 -2.76 6.81 -17.59
C PRO A 182 -2.18 5.84 -16.55
N GLN A 183 -3.03 4.93 -16.08
CA GLN A 183 -2.71 3.96 -15.02
C GLN A 183 -1.37 3.24 -15.26
N ASN A 184 -1.03 2.94 -16.51
CA ASN A 184 0.17 2.20 -16.85
C ASN A 184 1.49 2.94 -16.58
N ASN A 185 1.47 4.20 -16.17
CA ASN A 185 2.63 4.95 -15.70
C ASN A 185 2.81 4.92 -14.17
N TYR A 186 1.90 4.27 -13.44
CA TYR A 186 1.92 4.31 -11.97
C TYR A 186 2.44 3.02 -11.36
N THR A 187 3.15 3.17 -10.24
CA THR A 187 3.50 2.08 -9.32
C THR A 187 2.70 2.27 -8.04
N VAL A 188 1.88 1.30 -7.65
CA VAL A 188 1.25 1.28 -6.31
C VAL A 188 1.99 0.29 -5.43
N THR A 189 2.68 0.78 -4.41
CA THR A 189 3.42 -0.07 -3.49
C THR A 189 2.58 -0.33 -2.24
N ILE A 190 2.36 -1.61 -1.93
CA ILE A 190 1.62 -2.03 -0.73
C ILE A 190 2.60 -2.37 0.39
N SER A 191 2.35 -1.85 1.59
CA SER A 191 3.05 -2.23 2.82
C SER A 191 2.04 -2.42 3.97
N PRO A 192 2.46 -2.89 5.15
CA PRO A 192 1.58 -3.13 6.29
C PRO A 192 0.97 -1.84 6.87
N SER A 193 1.68 -0.71 6.75
CA SER A 193 1.29 0.57 7.34
C SER A 193 0.91 1.61 6.30
N ASP A 194 1.52 1.55 5.12
CA ASP A 194 1.40 2.61 4.11
C ASP A 194 1.16 2.01 2.73
N THR A 195 0.25 2.61 1.97
CA THR A 195 0.17 2.43 0.52
C THR A 195 0.77 3.67 -0.11
N THR A 196 1.70 3.51 -1.05
CA THR A 196 2.19 4.64 -1.83
C THR A 196 1.87 4.47 -3.29
N ILE A 197 1.73 5.59 -3.99
CA ILE A 197 1.57 5.61 -5.43
C ILE A 197 2.59 6.57 -6.02
N GLN A 198 3.34 6.08 -7.00
CA GLN A 198 4.32 6.86 -7.72
C GLN A 198 3.86 7.01 -9.17
N ASP A 199 3.78 8.24 -9.63
CA ASP A 199 3.79 8.56 -11.05
C ASP A 199 5.23 8.50 -11.58
N ARG A 200 5.46 7.69 -12.62
CA ARG A 200 6.79 7.52 -13.22
C ARG A 200 7.07 8.50 -14.36
N ARG A 201 6.15 9.41 -14.68
CA ARG A 201 6.36 10.48 -15.68
C ARG A 201 7.25 11.59 -15.08
N GLU A 202 8.08 12.23 -15.92
CA GLU A 202 8.99 13.30 -15.47
C GLU A 202 8.26 14.50 -14.86
N ASP A 203 7.13 14.90 -15.45
CA ASP A 203 6.25 15.97 -14.98
C ASP A 203 4.93 15.40 -14.42
N GLY A 204 5.03 14.25 -13.74
CA GLY A 204 3.89 13.52 -13.19
C GLY A 204 3.36 14.07 -11.86
N ASP A 205 2.38 13.38 -11.30
CA ASP A 205 1.76 13.73 -10.01
C ASP A 205 2.72 13.54 -8.82
N GLY A 206 3.83 12.81 -9.01
CA GLY A 206 4.88 12.61 -8.01
C GLY A 206 4.69 11.33 -7.18
N ILE A 207 4.98 11.37 -5.87
CA ILE A 207 4.89 10.20 -4.98
C ILE A 207 4.02 10.49 -3.77
N ASP A 208 2.83 9.88 -3.73
CA ASP A 208 1.86 10.13 -2.68
C ASP A 208 1.75 8.95 -1.72
N ALA A 209 1.56 9.28 -0.44
CA ALA A 209 1.19 8.36 0.61
C ALA A 209 -0.33 8.37 0.80
N LEU A 210 -0.95 7.19 0.76
CA LEU A 210 -2.38 7.00 0.85
C LEU A 210 -2.75 6.31 2.16
N ARG A 211 -3.62 6.95 2.93
CA ARG A 211 -4.20 6.43 4.16
C ARG A 211 -5.70 6.54 4.09
N ASP A 212 -6.39 5.45 4.39
CA ASP A 212 -7.85 5.38 4.34
C ASP A 212 -8.39 5.91 3.00
N VAL A 213 -7.76 5.50 1.89
CA VAL A 213 -8.22 5.80 0.51
C VAL A 213 -8.55 4.48 -0.17
N GLU A 214 -9.80 4.34 -0.61
CA GLU A 214 -10.32 3.08 -1.15
C GLU A 214 -10.15 2.98 -2.66
N THR A 215 -10.17 4.09 -3.39
CA THR A 215 -10.27 4.09 -4.85
C THR A 215 -9.24 4.99 -5.51
N LEU A 216 -8.61 4.49 -6.57
CA LEU A 216 -7.77 5.31 -7.46
C LEU A 216 -8.42 5.45 -8.83
N THR A 217 -8.38 6.66 -9.37
CA THR A 217 -8.82 6.96 -10.72
C THR A 217 -7.69 7.60 -11.52
N PHE A 218 -7.69 7.36 -12.82
CA PHE A 218 -6.60 7.71 -13.73
C PHE A 218 -7.17 8.35 -15.00
N GLU A 219 -6.59 9.45 -15.46
CA GLU A 219 -6.95 10.07 -16.73
C GLU A 219 -6.24 9.42 -17.94
N GLY A 220 -6.78 9.60 -19.16
CA GLY A 220 -6.13 9.16 -20.41
C GLY A 220 -6.98 8.23 -21.31
N GLU A 221 -6.45 7.88 -22.49
CA GLU A 221 -7.21 7.19 -23.56
C GLU A 221 -7.67 5.76 -23.21
N ALA A 222 -7.16 5.20 -22.12
CA ALA A 222 -7.77 4.08 -21.43
C ALA A 222 -8.13 4.58 -20.03
N ALA A 223 -9.32 5.17 -19.86
CA ALA A 223 -9.91 5.32 -18.54
C ALA A 223 -10.07 3.90 -17.98
N ALA A 224 -9.04 3.45 -17.26
CA ALA A 224 -9.08 2.19 -16.57
C ALA A 224 -10.27 2.24 -15.62
N SER A 225 -10.90 1.08 -15.41
CA SER A 225 -11.88 1.02 -14.33
C SER A 225 -11.19 1.49 -13.04
N PRO A 226 -11.86 2.27 -12.19
CA PRO A 226 -11.30 2.70 -10.92
C PRO A 226 -10.64 1.52 -10.19
N LEU A 227 -9.41 1.72 -9.74
CA LEU A 227 -8.67 0.69 -9.01
C LEU A 227 -9.14 0.73 -7.57
N ASP A 228 -9.80 -0.35 -7.16
CA ASP A 228 -10.31 -0.54 -5.82
C ASP A 228 -9.22 -1.12 -4.91
N LEU A 229 -8.60 -0.27 -4.08
CA LEU A 229 -7.53 -0.63 -3.14
C LEU A 229 -8.00 -1.55 -2.02
N THR A 230 -9.32 -1.61 -1.73
CA THR A 230 -9.86 -2.52 -0.71
C THR A 230 -9.62 -3.98 -1.06
N LYS A 231 -9.42 -4.27 -2.36
CA LYS A 231 -9.07 -5.61 -2.87
C LYS A 231 -7.61 -6.00 -2.68
N PHE A 232 -6.74 -5.06 -2.30
CA PHE A 232 -5.29 -5.30 -2.22
C PHE A 232 -4.69 -4.98 -0.83
N GLY A 233 -5.39 -4.21 0.00
CA GLY A 233 -4.87 -3.79 1.31
C GLY A 233 -4.62 -4.91 2.34
N GLY A 234 -4.98 -6.17 2.05
CA GLY A 234 -4.63 -7.31 2.90
C GLY A 234 -3.29 -7.94 2.57
N ALA A 235 -2.71 -7.63 1.40
CA ALA A 235 -1.46 -8.22 0.94
C ALA A 235 -0.25 -7.80 1.80
N GLY A 236 -0.18 -6.54 2.22
CA GLY A 236 0.96 -6.01 2.98
C GLY A 236 1.18 -6.63 4.36
N GLY A 237 0.12 -7.17 4.98
CA GLY A 237 0.16 -7.75 6.33
C GLY A 237 0.32 -9.28 6.37
N LEU A 238 0.55 -9.92 5.21
CA LEU A 238 0.67 -11.37 5.12
C LEU A 238 2.11 -11.84 5.37
N GLU A 239 2.30 -13.01 5.97
CA GLU A 239 3.63 -13.61 6.11
C GLU A 239 4.16 -14.07 4.75
N PHE A 240 5.47 -13.99 4.53
CA PHE A 240 6.06 -14.37 3.24
C PHE A 240 5.80 -15.82 2.85
N THR A 241 5.80 -16.73 3.82
CA THR A 241 5.56 -18.15 3.56
C THR A 241 4.16 -18.42 3.01
N ASP A 242 3.19 -17.56 3.36
CA ASP A 242 1.83 -17.66 2.82
C ASP A 242 1.77 -17.13 1.38
N PHE A 243 2.53 -16.07 1.05
CA PHE A 243 2.74 -15.66 -0.35
C PHE A 243 3.35 -16.78 -1.19
N LEU A 244 4.38 -17.46 -0.68
CA LEU A 244 5.00 -18.59 -1.37
C LEU A 244 3.98 -19.71 -1.66
N ALA A 245 3.08 -19.99 -0.71
CA ALA A 245 2.03 -20.99 -0.92
C ALA A 245 1.02 -20.59 -2.01
N LEU A 246 0.68 -19.31 -2.12
CA LEU A 246 -0.15 -18.80 -3.22
C LEU A 246 0.59 -18.86 -4.56
N ILE A 247 1.87 -18.48 -4.60
CA ILE A 247 2.70 -18.57 -5.81
C ILE A 247 2.81 -20.02 -6.29
N GLU A 248 3.02 -20.97 -5.38
CA GLU A 248 3.04 -22.41 -5.67
C GLU A 248 1.72 -22.89 -6.31
N LEU A 249 0.57 -22.32 -5.91
CA LEU A 249 -0.73 -22.63 -6.51
C LEU A 249 -0.79 -22.15 -7.97
N TYR A 250 -0.32 -20.93 -8.26
CA TYR A 250 -0.21 -20.41 -9.63
C TYR A 250 0.72 -21.29 -10.49
N ILE A 251 1.87 -21.68 -9.96
CA ILE A 251 2.80 -22.58 -10.64
C ILE A 251 2.09 -23.90 -10.97
N ALA A 252 1.42 -24.52 -9.99
CA ALA A 252 0.78 -25.81 -10.17
C ALA A 252 -0.35 -25.77 -11.23
N TYR A 253 -1.15 -24.71 -11.26
CA TYR A 253 -2.23 -24.55 -12.25
C TYR A 253 -1.72 -24.15 -13.63
N TYR A 254 -0.79 -23.21 -13.72
CA TYR A 254 -0.52 -22.48 -14.96
C TYR A 254 0.89 -22.61 -15.51
N ASP A 255 1.84 -23.14 -14.74
CA ASP A 255 3.26 -23.16 -15.09
C ASP A 255 3.87 -21.76 -15.33
N ARG A 256 3.32 -20.75 -14.64
CA ARG A 256 3.60 -19.32 -14.85
C ARG A 256 3.91 -18.62 -13.52
N ALA A 257 4.71 -17.55 -13.55
CA ALA A 257 4.76 -16.63 -12.42
C ALA A 257 3.37 -16.00 -12.22
N PRO A 258 2.90 -15.77 -11.00
CA PRO A 258 1.65 -15.03 -10.82
C PRO A 258 1.79 -13.60 -11.38
N ASP A 259 0.68 -13.04 -11.85
CA ASP A 259 0.58 -11.58 -12.00
C ASP A 259 0.39 -10.93 -10.62
N ALA A 260 1.00 -9.76 -10.41
CA ALA A 260 0.99 -9.07 -9.12
C ALA A 260 -0.42 -8.66 -8.68
N LEU A 261 -1.27 -8.19 -9.61
CA LEU A 261 -2.66 -7.83 -9.29
C LEU A 261 -3.46 -9.03 -8.75
N GLY A 262 -3.42 -10.16 -9.44
CA GLY A 262 -4.09 -11.38 -9.02
C GLY A 262 -3.51 -11.94 -7.72
N LEU A 263 -2.17 -11.96 -7.58
CA LEU A 263 -1.52 -12.41 -6.36
C LEU A 263 -1.93 -11.56 -5.15
N ASN A 264 -1.91 -10.23 -5.28
CA ASN A 264 -2.27 -9.31 -4.20
C ASN A 264 -3.74 -9.41 -3.84
N PHE A 265 -4.61 -9.68 -4.83
CA PHE A 265 -6.02 -10.00 -4.59
C PHE A 265 -6.17 -11.27 -3.74
N TRP A 266 -5.55 -12.39 -4.15
CA TRP A 266 -5.67 -13.64 -3.40
C TRP A 266 -4.97 -13.59 -2.04
N ALA A 267 -3.86 -12.85 -1.92
CA ALA A 267 -3.22 -12.57 -0.64
C ALA A 267 -4.15 -11.80 0.29
N THR A 268 -4.91 -10.83 -0.24
CA THR A 268 -5.93 -10.10 0.53
C THR A 268 -7.07 -11.01 0.97
N VAL A 269 -7.59 -11.84 0.06
CA VAL A 269 -8.63 -12.83 0.36
C VAL A 269 -8.16 -13.83 1.42
N TYR A 270 -6.91 -14.29 1.35
CA TYR A 270 -6.32 -15.21 2.32
C TYR A 270 -6.14 -14.56 3.70
N ASN A 271 -5.69 -13.31 3.75
CA ASN A 271 -5.37 -12.65 5.02
C ASN A 271 -6.63 -12.19 5.78
N ARG A 272 -7.56 -11.53 5.10
CA ARG A 272 -8.71 -10.86 5.74
C ARG A 272 -10.07 -11.16 5.13
N GLY A 273 -10.10 -11.90 4.02
CA GLY A 273 -11.33 -12.16 3.27
C GLY A 273 -11.75 -10.94 2.47
N LEU A 274 -12.80 -11.10 1.67
CA LEU A 274 -13.47 -10.01 0.96
C LEU A 274 -14.98 -10.22 1.05
N PHE A 275 -15.76 -9.21 0.66
CA PHE A 275 -17.22 -9.31 0.49
C PHE A 275 -18.05 -9.53 1.77
N GLY A 276 -17.55 -9.07 2.92
CA GLY A 276 -18.30 -9.08 4.18
C GLY A 276 -18.30 -10.42 4.92
N GLU A 277 -17.38 -11.33 4.57
CA GLU A 277 -17.12 -12.52 5.37
C GLU A 277 -16.12 -12.21 6.50
N GLU A 278 -16.35 -12.79 7.69
CA GLU A 278 -15.43 -12.64 8.83
C GLU A 278 -14.24 -13.59 8.66
N GLY A 279 -13.06 -13.03 8.39
CA GLY A 279 -11.80 -13.78 8.29
C GLY A 279 -11.43 -14.15 6.84
N GLY A 280 -10.16 -14.47 6.63
CA GLY A 280 -9.65 -14.87 5.32
C GLY A 280 -9.93 -16.32 4.95
N LEU A 281 -9.94 -16.60 3.64
CA LEU A 281 -10.12 -17.95 3.11
C LEU A 281 -8.87 -18.80 3.32
N SER A 282 -9.07 -20.08 3.60
CA SER A 282 -7.99 -21.06 3.62
C SER A 282 -7.42 -21.32 2.22
N LEU A 283 -6.20 -21.84 2.16
CA LEU A 283 -5.59 -22.24 0.87
C LEU A 283 -6.41 -23.32 0.15
N ASP A 284 -7.10 -24.21 0.89
CA ASP A 284 -8.00 -25.21 0.31
C ASP A 284 -9.21 -24.55 -0.37
N GLU A 285 -9.80 -23.52 0.23
CA GLU A 285 -10.90 -22.75 -0.35
C GLU A 285 -10.46 -21.94 -1.56
N ILE A 286 -9.29 -21.28 -1.48
CA ILE A 286 -8.71 -20.54 -2.61
C ILE A 286 -8.41 -21.48 -3.78
N ALA A 287 -7.83 -22.66 -3.52
CA ALA A 287 -7.56 -23.65 -4.57
C ALA A 287 -8.84 -24.14 -5.26
N ALA A 288 -9.95 -24.25 -4.52
CA ALA A 288 -11.25 -24.57 -5.08
C ALA A 288 -11.81 -23.42 -5.95
N ASP A 289 -11.62 -22.16 -5.53
CA ASP A 289 -12.05 -20.99 -6.30
C ASP A 289 -11.22 -20.78 -7.57
N PHE A 290 -9.93 -21.13 -7.56
CA PHE A 290 -9.07 -21.14 -8.75
C PHE A 290 -9.67 -22.04 -9.85
N ALA A 291 -10.16 -23.23 -9.48
CA ALA A 291 -10.81 -24.15 -10.42
C ALA A 291 -12.00 -23.54 -11.17
N GLY A 292 -12.65 -22.55 -10.58
CA GLY A 292 -13.76 -21.81 -11.16
C GLY A 292 -13.36 -20.67 -12.11
N GLN A 293 -12.09 -20.25 -12.11
CA GLN A 293 -11.65 -19.09 -12.88
C GLN A 293 -11.69 -19.35 -14.39
N PRO A 294 -12.06 -18.36 -15.21
CA PRO A 294 -12.07 -18.49 -16.67
C PRO A 294 -10.72 -18.97 -17.24
N GLU A 295 -9.61 -18.50 -16.66
CA GLU A 295 -8.25 -18.90 -17.04
C GLU A 295 -8.01 -20.40 -16.75
N THR A 296 -8.35 -20.88 -15.54
CA THR A 296 -8.22 -22.30 -15.20
C THR A 296 -9.11 -23.18 -16.08
N GLN A 297 -10.34 -22.76 -16.38
CA GLN A 297 -11.22 -23.51 -17.29
C GLN A 297 -10.69 -23.54 -18.73
N ALA A 298 -9.93 -22.51 -19.15
CA ALA A 298 -9.25 -22.49 -20.43
C ALA A 298 -8.00 -23.38 -20.45
N ALA A 299 -7.22 -23.40 -19.37
CA ALA A 299 -6.04 -24.26 -19.20
C ALA A 299 -6.42 -25.74 -19.06
N PHE A 300 -7.51 -26.03 -18.34
CA PHE A 300 -8.05 -27.37 -18.13
C PHE A 300 -9.52 -27.47 -18.56
N PRO A 301 -9.78 -27.54 -19.88
CA PRO A 301 -11.13 -27.76 -20.41
C PRO A 301 -11.79 -29.01 -19.83
N SER A 302 -13.13 -29.00 -19.76
CA SER A 302 -13.91 -30.09 -19.13
C SER A 302 -13.70 -31.49 -19.74
N ASP A 303 -13.16 -31.59 -20.95
CA ASP A 303 -12.86 -32.83 -21.66
C ASP A 303 -11.42 -33.33 -21.47
N VAL A 304 -10.55 -32.57 -20.79
CA VAL A 304 -9.24 -33.05 -20.34
C VAL A 304 -9.43 -34.26 -19.42
N SER A 305 -8.74 -35.35 -19.71
CA SER A 305 -8.76 -36.55 -18.85
C SER A 305 -8.05 -36.27 -17.53
N ASN A 306 -8.41 -36.99 -16.48
CA ASN A 306 -7.73 -36.88 -15.18
C ASN A 306 -6.26 -37.30 -15.25
N GLU A 307 -5.92 -38.25 -16.12
CA GLU A 307 -4.52 -38.64 -16.37
C GLU A 307 -3.72 -37.47 -16.98
N GLN A 308 -4.28 -36.80 -18.00
CA GLN A 308 -3.61 -35.66 -18.63
C GLN A 308 -3.50 -34.48 -17.67
N PHE A 309 -4.57 -34.20 -16.90
CA PHE A 309 -4.55 -33.21 -15.84
C PHE A 309 -3.43 -33.50 -14.83
N ALA A 310 -3.36 -34.74 -14.32
CA ALA A 310 -2.34 -35.14 -13.36
C ALA A 310 -0.91 -35.01 -13.93
N LEU A 311 -0.70 -35.43 -15.18
CA LEU A 311 0.59 -35.27 -15.87
C LEU A 311 1.01 -33.81 -15.97
N THR A 312 0.09 -32.90 -16.32
CA THR A 312 0.37 -31.47 -16.41
C THR A 312 0.76 -30.90 -15.05
N VAL A 313 -0.03 -31.14 -14.00
CA VAL A 313 0.29 -30.65 -12.65
C VAL A 313 1.65 -31.17 -12.16
N TYR A 314 1.96 -32.45 -12.42
CA TYR A 314 3.28 -33.00 -12.08
C TYR A 314 4.42 -32.32 -12.85
N ALA A 315 4.23 -32.05 -14.15
CA ALA A 315 5.23 -31.34 -14.94
C ALA A 315 5.45 -29.92 -14.40
N ASN A 316 4.37 -29.21 -14.06
CA ASN A 316 4.43 -27.84 -13.55
C ASN A 316 5.16 -27.77 -12.19
N VAL A 317 4.82 -28.69 -11.27
CA VAL A 317 5.34 -28.68 -9.89
C VAL A 317 6.73 -29.30 -9.77
N LEU A 318 7.01 -30.38 -10.50
CA LEU A 318 8.27 -31.14 -10.35
C LEU A 318 9.24 -30.95 -11.50
N GLY A 319 8.83 -30.33 -12.62
CA GLY A 319 9.67 -30.18 -13.80
C GLY A 319 10.04 -31.52 -14.45
N ARG A 320 9.30 -32.60 -14.17
CA ARG A 320 9.57 -33.95 -14.67
C ARG A 320 8.33 -34.82 -14.65
N ALA A 321 8.39 -35.94 -15.36
CA ALA A 321 7.32 -36.94 -15.32
C ALA A 321 7.23 -37.61 -13.93
N PRO A 322 6.01 -37.91 -13.46
CA PRO A 322 5.81 -38.71 -12.26
C PRO A 322 6.19 -40.17 -12.49
N ASP A 323 6.40 -40.92 -11.40
CA ASP A 323 6.53 -42.36 -11.51
C ASP A 323 5.19 -43.03 -11.88
N THR A 324 5.26 -44.20 -12.52
CA THR A 324 4.06 -44.89 -13.02
C THR A 324 3.10 -45.30 -11.90
N ALA A 325 3.60 -45.63 -10.71
CA ALA A 325 2.74 -46.07 -9.60
C ALA A 325 1.99 -44.87 -9.00
N GLY A 326 2.67 -43.75 -8.78
CA GLY A 326 2.09 -42.49 -8.33
C GLY A 326 1.02 -41.97 -9.30
N LEU A 327 1.32 -41.91 -10.60
CA LEU A 327 0.36 -41.49 -11.62
C LEU A 327 -0.89 -42.39 -11.65
N THR A 328 -0.70 -43.71 -11.56
CA THR A 328 -1.81 -44.68 -11.53
C THR A 328 -2.69 -44.48 -10.29
N PHE A 329 -2.07 -44.26 -9.13
CA PHE A 329 -2.78 -44.05 -7.87
C PHE A 329 -3.66 -42.79 -7.94
N TRP A 330 -3.06 -41.65 -8.32
CA TRP A 330 -3.76 -40.37 -8.33
C TRP A 330 -4.84 -40.28 -9.41
N THR A 331 -4.57 -40.80 -10.60
CA THR A 331 -5.58 -40.89 -11.66
C THR A 331 -6.77 -41.71 -11.17
N GLY A 332 -6.54 -42.82 -10.45
CA GLY A 332 -7.61 -43.61 -9.84
C GLY A 332 -8.42 -42.87 -8.76
N GLN A 333 -7.79 -42.01 -7.96
CA GLN A 333 -8.50 -41.17 -6.97
C GLN A 333 -9.38 -40.11 -7.66
N LEU A 334 -8.87 -39.48 -8.71
CA LEU A 334 -9.59 -38.50 -9.52
C LEU A 334 -10.77 -39.14 -10.28
N ASP A 335 -10.55 -40.28 -10.92
CA ASP A 335 -11.59 -41.00 -11.69
C ASP A 335 -12.73 -41.53 -10.82
N SER A 336 -12.42 -41.90 -9.57
CA SER A 336 -13.42 -42.34 -8.60
C SER A 336 -14.17 -41.20 -7.92
N GLY A 337 -13.70 -39.95 -8.08
CA GLY A 337 -14.24 -38.77 -7.40
C GLY A 337 -13.93 -38.73 -5.90
N ASN A 338 -12.99 -39.54 -5.41
CA ASN A 338 -12.54 -39.50 -4.01
C ASN A 338 -11.72 -38.24 -3.71
N VAL A 339 -11.05 -37.71 -4.73
CA VAL A 339 -10.24 -36.49 -4.68
C VAL A 339 -10.68 -35.61 -5.84
N SER A 340 -10.92 -34.33 -5.55
CA SER A 340 -11.19 -33.31 -6.57
C SER A 340 -9.88 -32.79 -7.18
N ARG A 341 -9.96 -32.08 -8.30
CA ARG A 341 -8.78 -31.59 -9.03
C ARG A 341 -7.98 -30.55 -8.22
N ASP A 342 -8.70 -29.66 -7.55
CA ASP A 342 -8.19 -28.68 -6.58
C ASP A 342 -7.44 -29.36 -5.43
N VAL A 343 -8.06 -30.36 -4.77
CA VAL A 343 -7.38 -31.14 -3.71
C VAL A 343 -6.16 -31.87 -4.25
N PHE A 344 -6.22 -32.47 -5.44
CA PHE A 344 -5.06 -33.15 -6.03
C PHE A 344 -3.85 -32.21 -6.21
N ILE A 345 -4.07 -30.98 -6.70
CA ILE A 345 -3.01 -29.98 -6.84
C ILE A 345 -2.32 -29.72 -5.49
N LEU A 346 -3.11 -29.50 -4.44
CA LEU A 346 -2.58 -29.28 -3.10
C LEU A 346 -1.82 -30.50 -2.56
N GLU A 347 -2.29 -31.71 -2.83
CA GLU A 347 -1.59 -32.93 -2.43
C GLU A 347 -0.26 -33.13 -3.19
N VAL A 348 -0.16 -32.71 -4.46
CA VAL A 348 1.12 -32.72 -5.19
C VAL A 348 2.10 -31.71 -4.58
N LEU A 349 1.65 -30.49 -4.28
CA LEU A 349 2.48 -29.47 -3.62
C LEU A 349 2.96 -29.92 -2.23
N LYS A 350 2.04 -30.44 -1.40
CA LYS A 350 2.36 -31.01 -0.09
C LYS A 350 3.35 -32.18 -0.22
N GLY A 351 3.17 -33.03 -1.22
CA GLY A 351 4.05 -34.17 -1.49
C GLY A 351 5.46 -33.75 -1.90
N ALA A 352 5.59 -32.74 -2.77
CA ALA A 352 6.88 -32.18 -3.16
C ALA A 352 7.67 -31.66 -1.94
N LYS A 353 6.99 -30.95 -1.05
CA LYS A 353 7.58 -30.32 0.15
C LYS A 353 7.74 -31.26 1.35
N ALA A 354 7.25 -32.49 1.27
CA ALA A 354 7.26 -33.41 2.40
C ALA A 354 8.68 -33.83 2.79
N THR A 355 8.93 -33.99 4.09
CA THR A 355 10.19 -34.57 4.56
C THR A 355 10.31 -36.03 4.08
N PRO A 356 11.46 -36.47 3.55
CA PRO A 356 11.65 -37.85 3.15
C PRO A 356 11.39 -38.84 4.29
N PRO A 357 10.71 -39.98 4.04
CA PRO A 357 10.52 -41.02 5.04
C PRO A 357 11.84 -41.53 5.61
N VAL A 358 11.86 -41.85 6.90
CA VAL A 358 13.08 -42.30 7.61
C VAL A 358 13.66 -43.62 7.07
N ASP A 359 12.86 -44.41 6.36
CA ASP A 359 13.20 -45.69 5.75
C ASP A 359 13.31 -45.63 4.22
N ALA A 360 13.27 -44.43 3.64
CA ALA A 360 13.44 -44.22 2.21
C ALA A 360 14.84 -44.62 1.72
N THR A 361 14.92 -45.04 0.45
CA THR A 361 16.22 -45.29 -0.21
C THR A 361 16.94 -43.97 -0.49
N GLN A 362 18.27 -44.01 -0.59
CA GLN A 362 19.04 -42.80 -0.90
C GLN A 362 18.61 -42.16 -2.22
N ASP A 363 18.38 -42.97 -3.27
CA ASP A 363 17.90 -42.48 -4.56
C ASP A 363 16.55 -41.74 -4.46
N PHE A 364 15.68 -42.16 -3.53
CA PHE A 364 14.40 -41.49 -3.30
C PHE A 364 14.60 -40.16 -2.59
N ILE A 365 15.45 -40.14 -1.57
CA ILE A 365 15.80 -38.92 -0.83
C ILE A 365 16.43 -37.90 -1.79
N ASP A 366 17.39 -38.33 -2.62
CA ASP A 366 18.08 -37.47 -3.57
C ASP A 366 17.10 -36.88 -4.60
N GLN A 367 16.18 -37.69 -5.12
CA GLN A 367 15.15 -37.20 -6.04
C GLN A 367 14.18 -36.23 -5.35
N GLN A 368 13.73 -36.52 -4.13
CA GLN A 368 12.81 -35.64 -3.41
C GLN A 368 13.47 -34.31 -3.03
N LEU A 369 14.75 -34.31 -2.68
CA LEU A 369 15.50 -33.06 -2.45
C LEU A 369 15.67 -32.26 -3.74
N ALA A 370 15.88 -32.92 -4.88
CA ALA A 370 15.92 -32.24 -6.19
C ALA A 370 14.54 -31.64 -6.56
N ASP A 371 13.47 -32.37 -6.29
CA ASP A 371 12.09 -31.87 -6.50
C ASP A 371 11.78 -30.65 -5.62
N GLN A 372 12.25 -30.66 -4.36
CA GLN A 372 12.12 -29.54 -3.44
C GLN A 372 12.87 -28.31 -3.94
N ALA A 373 14.13 -28.48 -4.32
CA ALA A 373 14.95 -27.39 -4.84
C ALA A 373 14.37 -26.80 -6.14
N TYR A 374 13.84 -27.65 -7.02
CA TYR A 374 13.15 -27.20 -8.24
C TYR A 374 11.95 -26.30 -7.91
N LEU A 375 11.05 -26.76 -7.03
CA LEU A 375 9.87 -25.99 -6.68
C LEU A 375 10.21 -24.71 -5.90
N GLU A 376 11.18 -24.78 -4.99
CA GLU A 376 11.65 -23.63 -4.19
C GLU A 376 12.19 -22.52 -5.09
N GLU A 377 13.17 -22.81 -5.93
CA GLU A 377 13.76 -21.82 -6.85
C GLU A 377 12.72 -21.28 -7.84
N LYS A 378 11.81 -22.13 -8.34
CA LYS A 378 10.73 -21.68 -9.23
C LYS A 378 9.77 -20.74 -8.53
N THR A 379 9.45 -21.02 -7.26
CA THR A 379 8.60 -20.16 -6.43
C THR A 379 9.29 -18.82 -6.14
N GLU A 380 10.61 -18.83 -5.89
CA GLU A 380 11.41 -17.60 -5.74
C GLU A 380 11.40 -16.72 -6.98
N VAL A 381 11.57 -17.32 -8.17
CA VAL A 381 11.45 -16.61 -9.45
C VAL A 381 10.06 -15.99 -9.60
N GLY A 382 9.00 -16.72 -9.23
CA GLY A 382 7.64 -16.20 -9.21
C GLY A 382 7.46 -15.02 -8.26
N ALA A 383 8.03 -15.10 -7.05
CA ALA A 383 8.02 -14.01 -6.07
C ALA A 383 8.80 -12.79 -6.58
N TYR A 384 9.94 -13.00 -7.24
CA TYR A 384 10.76 -11.92 -7.78
C TYR A 384 10.01 -11.14 -8.89
N TYR A 385 9.32 -11.87 -9.77
CA TYR A 385 8.49 -11.26 -10.81
C TYR A 385 7.30 -10.47 -10.24
N SER A 386 6.54 -11.08 -9.33
CA SER A 386 5.23 -10.57 -8.90
C SER A 386 5.27 -9.71 -7.65
N VAL A 387 5.98 -10.14 -6.60
CA VAL A 387 6.02 -9.46 -5.30
C VAL A 387 7.04 -8.33 -5.32
N PHE A 388 8.25 -8.60 -5.80
CA PHE A 388 9.33 -7.61 -5.81
C PHE A 388 9.15 -6.55 -6.89
N TYR A 389 8.96 -6.97 -8.15
CA TYR A 389 8.78 -6.01 -9.25
C TYR A 389 7.33 -5.56 -9.45
N GLY A 390 6.34 -6.26 -8.89
CA GLY A 390 4.95 -5.87 -9.05
C GLY A 390 4.40 -6.09 -10.46
N LEU A 391 4.98 -6.99 -11.26
CA LEU A 391 4.62 -7.17 -12.67
C LEU A 391 3.36 -8.01 -12.85
N SER A 392 2.54 -7.67 -13.85
CA SER A 392 1.26 -8.35 -14.12
C SER A 392 1.09 -8.82 -15.57
N ASN A 393 2.09 -8.67 -16.44
CA ASN A 393 2.03 -9.10 -17.82
C ASN A 393 2.17 -10.63 -17.97
N LEU A 394 1.10 -11.30 -18.39
CA LEU A 394 1.05 -12.75 -18.45
C LEU A 394 2.07 -13.35 -19.44
N ASP A 395 2.31 -12.70 -20.59
CA ASP A 395 3.29 -13.18 -21.58
C ASP A 395 4.72 -13.13 -21.01
N ALA A 396 5.05 -12.06 -20.27
CA ALA A 396 6.33 -11.94 -19.59
C ALA A 396 6.46 -12.96 -18.44
N ALA A 397 5.38 -13.18 -17.69
CA ALA A 397 5.34 -14.15 -16.62
C ALA A 397 5.53 -15.60 -17.11
N ASP A 398 4.97 -15.94 -18.29
CA ASP A 398 5.19 -17.23 -18.96
C ASP A 398 6.65 -17.38 -19.41
N ASN A 399 7.19 -16.35 -20.05
CA ASN A 399 8.58 -16.35 -20.52
C ASN A 399 9.58 -16.56 -19.37
N VAL A 400 9.33 -15.94 -18.21
CA VAL A 400 10.16 -16.12 -17.01
C VAL A 400 10.21 -17.59 -16.58
N MET A 401 9.06 -18.28 -16.52
CA MET A 401 9.01 -19.70 -16.12
C MET A 401 9.52 -20.63 -17.23
N GLU A 402 9.27 -20.32 -18.50
CA GLU A 402 9.85 -21.06 -19.63
C GLU A 402 11.38 -20.96 -19.62
N THR A 403 11.92 -19.78 -19.31
CA THR A 403 13.37 -19.56 -19.20
C THR A 403 13.96 -20.31 -18.01
N TYR A 404 13.23 -20.46 -16.90
CA TYR A 404 13.65 -21.29 -15.78
C TYR A 404 13.78 -22.76 -16.19
N GLY A 405 12.83 -23.27 -16.96
CA GLY A 405 12.89 -24.60 -17.57
C GLY A 405 12.41 -25.73 -16.65
N ASP A 406 12.75 -26.96 -17.06
CA ASP A 406 12.37 -28.19 -16.37
C ASP A 406 13.47 -28.63 -15.37
N ALA A 407 13.22 -29.70 -14.61
CA ALA A 407 14.15 -30.17 -13.56
C ALA A 407 15.53 -30.61 -14.10
N SER A 408 15.68 -30.76 -15.42
CA SER A 408 16.95 -31.09 -16.08
C SER A 408 17.65 -29.87 -16.69
N THR A 409 16.96 -28.74 -16.80
CA THR A 409 17.40 -27.54 -17.52
C THR A 409 17.33 -26.25 -16.69
N MET A 410 16.99 -26.35 -15.40
CA MET A 410 16.94 -25.26 -14.40
C MET A 410 17.95 -24.15 -14.68
N ASN A 411 17.44 -22.95 -14.93
CA ASN A 411 18.22 -21.76 -15.24
C ASN A 411 17.69 -20.55 -14.46
N PHE A 412 17.88 -20.61 -13.14
CA PHE A 412 17.51 -19.56 -12.21
C PHE A 412 18.01 -18.17 -12.62
N ALA A 413 19.30 -18.04 -12.95
CA ALA A 413 19.89 -16.76 -13.35
C ALA A 413 19.28 -16.21 -14.66
N GLY A 414 18.95 -17.08 -15.61
CA GLY A 414 18.24 -16.68 -16.82
C GLY A 414 16.83 -16.17 -16.54
N ALA A 415 16.09 -16.88 -15.69
CA ALA A 415 14.73 -16.48 -15.32
C ALA A 415 14.71 -15.17 -14.52
N ALA A 416 15.65 -14.99 -13.59
CA ALA A 416 15.88 -13.74 -12.87
C ALA A 416 16.15 -12.58 -13.85
N SER A 417 17.01 -12.79 -14.85
CA SER A 417 17.31 -11.80 -15.88
C SER A 417 16.11 -11.52 -16.80
N ALA A 418 15.26 -12.51 -17.06
CA ALA A 418 14.03 -12.31 -17.82
C ALA A 418 13.03 -11.44 -17.04
N ALA A 419 12.90 -11.67 -15.73
CA ALA A 419 12.02 -10.87 -14.86
C ALA A 419 12.51 -9.42 -14.73
N SER A 420 13.81 -9.20 -14.54
CA SER A 420 14.37 -7.85 -14.50
C SER A 420 14.29 -7.14 -15.85
N GLY A 421 14.46 -7.86 -16.96
CA GLY A 421 14.24 -7.33 -18.31
C GLY A 421 12.78 -6.90 -18.53
N ALA A 422 11.81 -7.71 -18.06
CA ALA A 422 10.40 -7.36 -18.10
C ALA A 422 10.08 -6.12 -17.26
N PHE A 423 10.69 -5.99 -16.08
CA PHE A 423 10.56 -4.78 -15.25
C PHE A 423 11.10 -3.54 -15.97
N THR A 424 12.29 -3.62 -16.56
CA THR A 424 12.85 -2.50 -17.34
C THR A 424 11.93 -2.10 -18.48
N GLU A 425 11.36 -3.06 -19.22
CA GLU A 425 10.38 -2.76 -20.29
C GLU A 425 9.10 -2.12 -19.72
N ALA A 426 8.60 -2.59 -18.59
CA ALA A 426 7.41 -2.03 -17.93
C ALA A 426 7.60 -0.60 -17.42
N VAL A 427 8.84 -0.20 -17.11
CA VAL A 427 9.16 1.15 -16.61
C VAL A 427 9.62 2.09 -17.72
N GLU A 428 10.49 1.61 -18.61
CA GLU A 428 11.22 2.43 -19.60
C GLU A 428 10.79 2.17 -21.05
N GLY A 429 9.98 1.15 -21.30
CA GLY A 429 9.57 0.74 -22.64
C GLY A 429 8.60 1.71 -23.31
N ASP A 430 8.36 1.49 -24.61
CA ASP A 430 7.44 2.30 -25.42
C ASP A 430 5.97 2.18 -24.95
N ASN A 431 5.67 1.13 -24.18
CA ASN A 431 4.36 0.87 -23.60
C ASN A 431 4.53 0.43 -22.13
N PRO A 432 4.68 1.39 -21.20
CA PRO A 432 4.87 1.08 -19.79
C PRO A 432 3.66 0.35 -19.21
N GLU A 433 3.84 -0.30 -18.06
CA GLU A 433 2.82 -1.14 -17.41
C GLU A 433 2.56 -0.71 -15.97
N PHE A 434 1.33 -0.91 -15.50
CA PHE A 434 1.02 -0.67 -14.09
C PHE A 434 1.73 -1.69 -13.20
N LEU A 435 2.36 -1.22 -12.11
CA LEU A 435 3.13 -2.06 -11.20
C LEU A 435 2.50 -2.06 -9.80
N MET A 436 2.52 -3.21 -9.13
CA MET A 436 2.02 -3.34 -7.75
C MET A 436 2.89 -4.20 -6.83
N PRO A 437 4.11 -3.73 -6.47
CA PRO A 437 4.99 -4.48 -5.57
C PRO A 437 4.50 -4.46 -4.11
N VAL A 438 4.99 -5.42 -3.31
CA VAL A 438 4.70 -5.52 -1.87
C VAL A 438 6.00 -5.58 -1.07
N LEU A 439 6.27 -4.58 -0.24
CA LEU A 439 7.60 -4.39 0.36
C LEU A 439 7.86 -5.17 1.65
N ALA A 440 6.93 -5.20 2.60
CA ALA A 440 7.23 -5.72 3.95
C ALA A 440 7.15 -7.24 4.10
N VAL A 441 6.85 -7.92 3.00
CA VAL A 441 6.66 -9.37 3.02
C VAL A 441 8.00 -10.07 2.75
N LEU A 442 9.02 -9.38 2.24
CA LEU A 442 10.29 -10.02 1.93
C LEU A 442 11.20 -10.09 3.17
N PRO A 443 11.71 -11.27 3.55
CA PRO A 443 12.79 -11.35 4.54
C PRO A 443 13.97 -10.48 4.09
N ASP A 444 14.68 -9.86 5.04
CA ASP A 444 15.90 -9.11 4.73
C ASP A 444 16.83 -9.94 3.85
N ASN A 445 17.31 -9.35 2.75
CA ASN A 445 18.24 -9.97 1.81
C ASN A 445 17.70 -11.20 1.06
N TYR A 446 16.38 -11.45 1.06
CA TYR A 446 15.79 -12.60 0.36
C TYR A 446 16.21 -12.67 -1.12
N PHE A 447 16.27 -11.50 -1.76
CA PHE A 447 16.71 -11.36 -3.15
C PHE A 447 18.14 -10.87 -3.30
N ASP A 448 18.99 -10.86 -2.26
CA ASP A 448 20.40 -10.46 -2.40
C ASP A 448 21.15 -11.34 -3.39
N ALA A 449 20.76 -12.62 -3.47
CA ALA A 449 21.28 -13.53 -4.48
C ALA A 449 20.89 -13.13 -5.91
N PHE A 450 19.72 -12.49 -6.10
CA PHE A 450 19.27 -11.94 -7.39
C PHE A 450 19.97 -10.63 -7.73
N ILE A 451 20.20 -9.75 -6.75
CA ILE A 451 20.86 -8.44 -6.96
C ILE A 451 22.36 -8.59 -7.26
N ALA A 452 22.98 -9.69 -6.83
CA ALA A 452 24.40 -9.98 -7.04
C ALA A 452 24.72 -10.67 -8.37
N LEU A 453 23.71 -11.13 -9.12
CA LEU A 453 23.82 -11.74 -10.45
C LEU A 453 23.73 -10.67 -11.55
#